data_AF-A0A419F8U7-F1
#
_entry.id   AF-A0A419F8U7-F1
#
_cell.length_a   1.000
_cell.length_b   1.000
_cell.length_c   1.000
_cell.angle_alpha   90.00
_cell.angle_beta   90.00
_cell.angle_gamma   90.00
#
_symmetry.space_group_name_H-M   'P 1'
#
loop_
_entity.id
_entity.type
_entity.pdbx_description
1 polymer ?
#
loop_
_entity_poly.entity_id
_entity_poly.type
_entity_poly.pdbx_seq_one_letter_code
_entity_poly.pdbx_strand_id
1 'polypeptide(L)' 'MSHNAETRDYHYVSVLEVSDEKVTLGDPLDGKRELSYGDFAKIWRGSGIVLKREPHRVQ' A
#
# COMPACT_ATOMS: atom_id res chain seq x y z
N MET A 1 9.16 -3.75 33.97
CA MET A 1 9.61 -2.98 32.80
C MET A 1 10.04 -3.96 31.72
N SER A 2 9.18 -4.23 30.74
CA SER A 2 9.57 -4.96 29.53
C SER A 2 9.38 -4.00 28.37
N HIS A 3 10.50 -3.51 27.85
CA HIS A 3 10.54 -2.81 26.58
C HIS A 3 10.18 -3.84 25.49
N ASN A 4 8.92 -3.87 25.06
CA ASN A 4 8.58 -4.45 23.77
C ASN A 4 8.80 -3.34 22.75
N ALA A 5 10.03 -3.28 22.22
CA ALA A 5 10.27 -2.56 20.99
C ALA A 5 9.39 -3.24 19.92
N GLU A 6 8.27 -2.60 19.56
CA GLU A 6 7.52 -2.97 18.37
C GLU A 6 8.51 -2.94 17.21
N THR A 7 8.86 -4.12 16.71
CA THR A 7 9.52 -4.28 15.43
C THR A 7 8.67 -3.48 14.44
N ARG A 8 9.21 -2.37 13.92
CA ARG A 8 8.58 -1.65 12.81
C ARG A 8 8.73 -2.53 11.57
N ASP A 9 7.90 -3.57 11.50
CA ASP A 9 7.93 -4.52 10.42
C ASP A 9 7.74 -3.77 9.10
N TYR A 10 8.66 -4.03 8.16
CA TYR A 10 8.55 -3.51 6.81
C TYR A 10 7.36 -4.20 6.15
N HIS A 11 6.23 -3.51 6.12
CA HIS A 11 5.00 -4.01 5.53
C HIS A 11 4.79 -3.42 4.15
N TYR A 12 4.57 -4.30 3.17
CA TYR A 12 4.31 -3.91 1.79
C TYR A 12 2.85 -4.21 1.47
N VAL A 13 2.18 -3.23 0.89
CA VAL A 13 0.78 -3.32 0.44
C VAL A 13 0.69 -2.96 -1.02
N SER A 14 -0.35 -3.44 -1.69
CA SER A 14 -0.67 -3.02 -3.05
C SER A 14 -1.64 -1.85 -3.00
N VAL A 15 -1.36 -0.78 -3.74
CA VAL A 15 -2.37 0.24 -4.03
C VAL A 15 -3.16 -0.23 -5.24
N LEU A 16 -4.45 -0.47 -5.06
CA LEU A 16 -5.34 -0.99 -6.11
C LEU A 16 -6.03 0.14 -6.87
N GLU A 17 -6.44 1.19 -6.16
CA GLU A 17 -7.13 2.35 -6.72
C GLU A 17 -6.83 3.59 -5.87
N VAL A 18 -6.72 4.75 -6.53
CA VAL A 18 -6.65 6.06 -5.90
C VAL A 18 -7.74 6.93 -6.54
N SER A 19 -8.64 7.43 -5.72
CA SER A 19 -9.66 8.42 -6.11
C SER A 19 -9.48 9.72 -5.32
N ASP A 20 -10.33 10.71 -5.59
CA ASP A 20 -10.31 11.99 -4.87
C ASP A 20 -10.68 11.85 -3.38
N GLU A 21 -11.45 10.83 -3.02
CA GLU A 21 -11.95 10.62 -1.66
C GLU A 21 -11.12 9.61 -0.87
N LYS A 22 -10.59 8.57 -1.53
CA LYS A 22 -9.98 7.42 -0.85
C LYS A 22 -8.88 6.72 -1.65
N VAL A 23 -8.07 5.98 -0.90
CA VAL A 23 -7.08 5.04 -1.40
C VAL A 23 -7.52 3.63 -1.04
N THR A 24 -7.66 2.77 -2.04
CA THR A 24 -7.98 1.35 -1.87
C THR A 24 -6.69 0.53 -1.84
N LEU A 25 -6.48 -0.20 -0.76
CA LEU A 25 -5.31 -1.06 -0.55
C LEU A 25 -5.69 -2.54 -0.62
N GLY A 26 -4.79 -3.33 -1.21
CA GLY A 26 -4.74 -4.78 -1.08
C GLY A 26 -3.63 -5.15 -0.11
N ASP A 27 -4.00 -5.55 1.09
CA ASP A 27 -3.09 -6.02 2.11
C ASP A 27 -2.93 -7.55 2.05
N PRO A 28 -1.70 -8.08 1.99
CA PRO A 28 -1.50 -9.53 1.94
C PRO A 28 -1.92 -10.26 3.23
N LEU A 29 -1.99 -9.56 4.36
CA LEU A 29 -2.38 -10.12 5.66
C LEU A 29 -3.87 -9.92 5.94
N ASP A 30 -4.36 -8.71 5.70
CA ASP A 30 -5.72 -8.30 6.14
C ASP A 30 -6.71 -8.14 4.97
N GLY A 31 -6.29 -8.40 3.73
CA GLY A 31 -7.13 -8.28 2.55
C GLY A 31 -7.39 -6.83 2.13
N LYS A 32 -8.58 -6.57 1.58
CA LYS A 32 -8.92 -5.25 1.01
C LYS A 32 -9.22 -4.24 2.12
N ARG A 33 -8.60 -3.06 2.07
CA ARG A 33 -8.88 -1.93 2.96
C ARG A 33 -9.09 -0.64 2.18
N GLU A 34 -9.83 0.30 2.76
CA GLU A 34 -10.03 1.64 2.21
C GLU A 34 -9.60 2.67 3.25
N LEU A 35 -8.81 3.66 2.82
CA LEU A 35 -8.33 4.74 3.68
C LEU A 35 -8.65 6.08 3.04
N SER A 36 -8.88 7.10 3.86
CA SER A 36 -8.82 8.48 3.39
C SER A 36 -7.40 8.80 2.91
N TYR A 37 -7.25 9.79 2.02
CA TYR A 37 -5.93 10.25 1.61
C TYR A 37 -5.06 10.67 2.81
N GLY A 38 -5.67 11.37 3.78
CA GLY A 38 -4.99 11.84 4.98
C GLY A 38 -4.48 10.71 5.87
N ASP A 39 -5.23 9.60 5.97
CA ASP A 39 -4.80 8.45 6.77
C ASP A 39 -3.75 7.61 6.05
N PHE A 40 -3.88 7.45 4.73
CA PHE A 40 -2.85 6.83 3.92
C PHE A 40 -1.51 7.59 4.00
N ALA A 41 -1.55 8.93 3.91
CA ALA A 41 -0.35 9.77 3.96
C ALA A 41 0.43 9.64 5.29
N LYS A 42 -0.25 9.35 6.41
CA LYS A 42 0.40 9.16 7.72
C LYS A 42 1.19 7.86 7.81
N ILE A 43 0.76 6.82 7.11
CA ILE A 43 1.38 5.48 7.15
C ILE A 43 2.35 5.23 5.99
N TRP A 44 2.22 6.00 4.91
CA TRP A 44 3.03 5.87 3.72
C TRP A 44 4.46 6.40 3.94
N ARG A 45 5.46 5.59 3.57
CA ARG A 45 6.88 5.95 3.70
C ARG A 45 7.44 6.77 2.53
N GLY A 46 6.62 7.14 1.55
CA GLY A 46 7.03 7.97 0.41
C GLY A 46 7.65 7.20 -0.76
N SER A 47 7.64 5.86 -0.76
CA SER A 47 8.31 5.04 -1.79
C SER A 47 7.43 3.90 -2.29
N GLY A 48 7.24 3.78 -3.61
CA GLY A 48 6.41 2.73 -4.22
C GLY A 48 6.94 2.26 -5.58
N ILE A 49 6.47 1.08 -5.99
CA ILE A 49 6.77 0.48 -7.30
C ILE A 49 5.51 0.58 -8.16
N VAL A 50 5.63 1.11 -9.37
CA VAL A 50 4.54 1.16 -10.35
C VAL A 50 4.73 0.05 -11.36
N LEU A 51 3.80 -0.90 -11.40
CA LEU A 51 3.78 -1.96 -12.40
C LEU A 51 2.92 -1.54 -13.59
N LYS A 52 3.45 -1.69 -14.81
CA LYS A 52 2.71 -1.48 -16.06
C LYS A 52 2.73 -2.78 -16.85
N ARG A 53 1.56 -3.19 -17.35
CA ARG A 53 1.48 -4.32 -18.27
C ARG A 53 2.01 -3.86 -19.63
N GLU A 54 3.12 -4.45 -20.06
CA GLU A 54 3.55 -4.32 -21.45
C GLU A 54 2.56 -5.07 -22.36
N PRO A 55 2.03 -4.44 -23.42
CA PRO A 55 1.22 -5.15 -24.39
C PRO A 55 2.09 -6.21 -25.07
N HIS A 56 1.60 -7.45 -25.10
CA HIS A 56 2.28 -8.53 -25.79
C HIS A 56 2.37 -8.19 -27.28
N ARG A 57 3.53 -7.75 -27.77
CA ARG A 57 3.77 -7.57 -29.20
C ARG A 57 3.84 -8.96 -29.83
N VAL A 58 2.77 -9.35 -30.53
CA VAL A 58 2.84 -10.45 -31.49
C VAL A 58 3.72 -9.93 -32.64
N GLN A 59 4.91 -10.50 -32.78
CA GLN A 59 5.76 -10.32 -33.98
C GLN A 59 5.28 -11.27 -35.07
#